data_AF-A0A7S4JXS5-F1
#
_entry.id   AF-A0A7S4JXS5-F1
#
_cell.length_a   1.000
_cell.length_b   1.000
_cell.length_c   1.000
_cell.angle_alpha   90.00
_cell.angle_beta   90.00
_cell.angle_gamma   90.00
#
_symmetry.space_group_name_H-M   'P 1'
#
loop_
_entity.id
_entity.type
_entity.pdbx_description
1 polymer ?
#
loop_
_entity_poly.entity_id
_entity_poly.type
_entity_poly.pdbx_seq_one_letter_code
_entity_poly.pdbx_strand_id
1 'polypeptide(L)'
;PQYRMHSFLQWPYRMLSSSKPDPSGKAEHHMGAYGESLILSRCASPGWMRRKPQYRMHSFLQWPYRMLSSSKPDPSGKADYQCLRSPLDLVHHMGAYESLILSRCASPGCIRREKLRVDKEMSRKLAESGVLTDGYMKRFNAAVDAACNEYSKRLKECHDESHLTISRLDPKTPDLKKVTEFQADLCVSFDEDTDLETIFKDVIDQPAADVKIFGQPGVSYEHFEIRKGEYMCFEITEKPGKVFEKLFQVNRLYNVLKDDMIGADTKIAAMGLLMNGKREEFEIVSLCMREFFSLASDAKYDLAPMVEPARIPFFLMYTPYRNIFGVMQDLKNTVESKFNKMEGKFNRMDSKFNRMDSKLDELNRTMGLVLKHLNIVP
;
A
#
# COMPACT_ATOMS: atom_id res chain seq x y z
N PRO A 1 -15.78 57.45 -7.80
CA PRO A 1 -14.74 57.54 -6.75
C PRO A 1 -13.60 56.54 -7.04
N GLN A 2 -12.53 57.09 -7.62
CA GLN A 2 -11.29 56.40 -8.01
C GLN A 2 -10.31 56.30 -6.83
N TYR A 3 -9.18 55.62 -7.11
CA TYR A 3 -7.89 55.52 -6.40
C TYR A 3 -7.70 54.30 -5.48
N ARG A 4 -6.52 53.68 -5.37
CA ARG A 4 -5.37 53.33 -6.24
C ARG A 4 -4.41 52.55 -5.31
N MET A 5 -3.63 51.65 -5.90
CA MET A 5 -2.44 50.95 -5.40
C MET A 5 -1.61 51.64 -4.29
N HIS A 6 -0.94 50.85 -3.43
CA HIS A 6 0.53 50.82 -3.34
C HIS A 6 1.07 49.59 -2.58
N SER A 7 2.06 48.95 -3.19
CA SER A 7 3.03 47.98 -2.64
C SER A 7 4.04 48.66 -1.70
N PHE A 8 4.51 48.00 -0.63
CA PHE A 8 5.87 48.19 -0.10
C PHE A 8 6.39 46.95 0.64
N LEU A 9 7.60 46.55 0.25
CA LEU A 9 8.53 45.65 0.93
C LEU A 9 8.94 46.20 2.31
N GLN A 10 9.22 45.33 3.29
CA GLN A 10 10.56 45.17 3.91
C GLN A 10 10.53 44.36 5.22
N TRP A 11 11.51 43.46 5.33
CA TRP A 11 12.00 42.80 6.54
C TRP A 11 12.44 43.77 7.65
N PRO A 12 12.73 43.24 8.85
CA PRO A 12 14.05 43.52 9.43
C PRO A 12 14.80 42.26 9.91
N TYR A 13 16.11 42.29 9.64
CA TYR A 13 17.17 41.44 10.18
C TYR A 13 17.72 42.04 11.50
N ARG A 14 18.33 41.17 12.31
CA ARG A 14 19.26 41.38 13.46
C ARG A 14 18.66 41.31 14.87
N MET A 15 19.01 40.24 15.58
CA MET A 15 20.13 40.29 16.54
C MET A 15 20.88 38.95 16.58
N LEU A 16 22.21 39.03 16.43
CA LEU A 16 23.20 38.01 16.79
C LEU A 16 24.08 38.62 17.88
N SER A 17 24.25 37.95 19.01
CA SER A 17 25.46 37.99 19.85
C SER A 17 25.53 36.68 20.65
N SER A 18 26.42 35.78 20.26
CA SER A 18 27.79 35.59 20.81
C SER A 18 27.84 34.73 22.08
N SER A 19 28.13 33.46 21.92
CA SER A 19 29.02 32.71 22.82
C SER A 19 29.86 31.73 21.97
N LYS A 20 31.17 31.72 22.22
CA LYS A 20 32.21 31.00 21.47
C LYS A 20 32.15 29.48 21.70
N PRO A 21 32.74 28.65 20.81
CA PRO A 21 32.75 27.20 20.96
C PRO A 21 33.85 26.73 21.92
N ASP A 22 33.53 25.76 22.77
CA ASP A 22 34.49 24.97 23.57
C ASP A 22 34.99 23.78 22.72
N PRO A 23 36.31 23.60 22.52
CA PRO A 23 36.88 22.49 21.79
C PRO A 23 37.38 21.42 22.79
N SER A 24 36.49 20.57 23.28
CA SER A 24 36.91 19.32 23.92
C SER A 24 35.85 18.24 23.73
N GLY A 25 36.31 17.06 23.32
CA GLY A 25 35.47 16.02 22.75
C GLY A 25 34.56 15.29 23.73
N LYS A 26 33.67 14.50 23.11
CA LYS A 26 32.67 13.56 23.65
C LYS A 26 31.30 14.20 23.96
N ALA A 27 30.41 14.13 22.97
CA ALA A 27 28.97 14.13 23.20
C ALA A 27 28.44 12.72 22.91
N GLU A 28 28.16 12.02 24.00
CA GLU A 28 27.36 10.81 24.03
C GLU A 28 25.92 11.11 23.58
N HIS A 29 25.26 10.03 23.18
CA HIS A 29 23.82 9.87 22.97
C HIS A 29 22.96 10.76 23.87
N HIS A 30 22.00 11.49 23.30
CA HIS A 30 20.61 11.66 23.77
C HIS A 30 19.89 12.67 22.88
N MET A 31 19.09 12.19 21.92
CA MET A 31 18.03 12.99 21.27
C MET A 31 16.78 12.10 21.17
N GLY A 32 16.19 11.84 22.35
CA GLY A 32 14.80 11.45 22.45
C GLY A 32 13.94 12.71 22.60
N ALA A 33 12.70 12.64 22.13
CA ALA A 33 11.61 13.61 22.33
C ALA A 33 11.66 14.91 21.50
N TYR A 34 11.51 14.80 20.18
CA TYR A 34 10.95 15.87 19.34
C TYR A 34 9.92 15.37 18.31
N GLY A 35 9.32 14.19 18.53
CA GLY A 35 8.30 13.61 17.64
C GLY A 35 6.84 13.83 18.07
N GLU A 36 6.59 14.23 19.32
CA GLU A 36 5.22 14.27 19.88
C GLU A 36 4.55 15.65 19.81
N SER A 37 5.29 16.73 19.55
CA SER A 37 4.76 18.09 19.55
C SER A 37 4.11 18.54 18.21
N LEU A 38 4.31 17.80 17.11
CA LEU A 38 3.71 18.15 15.82
C LEU A 38 2.30 17.59 15.63
N ILE A 39 1.96 16.47 16.28
CA ILE A 39 0.65 15.81 16.16
C ILE A 39 -0.38 16.47 17.09
N LEU A 40 0.03 17.03 18.22
CA LEU A 40 -0.87 17.69 19.17
C LEU A 40 -1.08 19.19 18.91
N SER A 41 -0.19 19.86 18.15
CA SER A 41 -0.32 21.30 17.87
C SER A 41 -1.33 21.63 16.75
N ARG A 42 -1.69 20.66 15.91
CA ARG A 42 -2.70 20.86 14.83
C ARG A 42 -4.14 20.52 15.23
N CYS A 43 -4.35 19.97 16.43
CA CYS A 43 -5.70 19.77 17.00
C CYS A 43 -6.23 21.00 17.75
N ALA A 44 -5.49 22.11 17.77
CA ALA A 44 -5.92 23.35 18.41
C ALA A 44 -6.42 24.36 17.37
N SER A 45 -7.70 24.30 17.03
CA SER A 45 -8.46 25.48 16.58
C SER A 45 -9.58 25.77 17.60
N PRO A 46 -9.87 27.04 17.89
CA PRO A 46 -10.46 27.47 19.16
C PRO A 46 -11.98 27.34 19.14
N GLY A 47 -12.55 26.51 20.02
CA GLY A 47 -14.00 26.40 20.15
C GLY A 47 -14.54 25.49 21.25
N TRP A 48 -13.72 24.66 21.88
CA TRP A 48 -14.21 23.74 22.92
C TRP A 48 -13.56 24.06 24.27
N MET A 49 -14.34 24.70 25.15
CA MET A 49 -13.98 24.92 26.55
C MET A 49 -13.67 23.59 27.23
N ARG A 50 -12.46 23.53 27.79
CA ARG A 50 -11.90 22.40 28.55
C ARG A 50 -12.63 22.26 29.89
N ARG A 51 -13.63 21.38 30.01
CA ARG A 51 -14.05 20.85 31.32
C ARG A 51 -13.11 19.69 31.69
N LYS A 52 -12.39 19.84 32.80
CA LYS A 52 -11.42 18.85 33.32
C LYS A 52 -12.11 17.50 33.54
N PRO A 53 -11.58 16.37 33.04
CA PRO A 53 -12.05 15.05 33.46
C PRO A 53 -11.41 14.73 34.81
N GLN A 54 -12.23 14.60 35.85
CA GLN A 54 -11.86 13.88 37.05
C GLN A 54 -11.81 12.39 36.69
N TYR A 55 -10.61 11.79 36.74
CA TYR A 55 -10.44 10.35 36.60
C TYR A 55 -11.11 9.65 37.79
N ARG A 56 -12.26 9.01 37.54
CA ARG A 56 -12.73 7.88 38.33
C ARG A 56 -12.56 6.63 37.50
N MET A 57 -11.60 5.79 37.90
CA MET A 57 -11.56 4.40 37.46
C MET A 57 -12.85 3.73 37.93
N HIS A 58 -13.74 3.41 37.00
CA HIS A 58 -14.74 2.38 37.21
C HIS A 58 -14.51 1.29 36.19
N SER A 59 -14.29 0.08 36.73
CA SER A 59 -14.36 -1.20 36.06
C SER A 59 -15.60 -1.28 35.17
N PHE A 60 -15.41 -1.39 33.86
CA PHE A 60 -16.45 -1.83 32.93
C PHE A 60 -15.99 -3.13 32.26
N LEU A 61 -15.99 -4.20 33.04
CA LEU A 61 -16.34 -5.52 32.52
C LEU A 61 -17.82 -5.48 32.14
N GLN A 62 -18.12 -6.04 30.96
CA GLN A 62 -19.46 -6.30 30.42
C GLN A 62 -20.35 -5.09 30.15
N TRP A 63 -20.28 -4.55 28.92
CA TRP A 63 -21.45 -3.95 28.29
C TRP A 63 -21.73 -4.63 26.92
N PRO A 64 -23.01 -4.84 26.58
CA PRO A 64 -23.43 -5.80 25.58
C PRO A 64 -23.31 -5.23 24.16
N TYR A 65 -22.79 -6.04 23.24
CA TYR A 65 -22.90 -5.84 21.80
C TYR A 65 -24.37 -5.85 21.37
N ARG A 66 -25.04 -4.69 21.44
CA ARG A 66 -26.26 -4.38 20.69
C ARG A 66 -26.55 -2.89 20.80
N MET A 67 -26.04 -2.12 19.84
CA MET A 67 -26.73 -0.92 19.38
C MET A 67 -26.88 -1.01 17.87
N LEU A 68 -28.15 -0.93 17.46
CA LEU A 68 -28.68 -1.07 16.13
C LEU A 68 -28.50 0.23 15.36
N SER A 69 -27.67 0.20 14.32
CA SER A 69 -27.99 0.70 12.97
C SER A 69 -26.74 0.57 12.10
N SER A 70 -26.59 -0.56 11.41
CA SER A 70 -25.76 -0.60 10.22
C SER A 70 -26.42 -1.49 9.20
N SER A 71 -26.45 -1.04 7.95
CA SER A 71 -26.66 -1.90 6.79
C SER A 71 -25.66 -3.04 6.90
N LYS A 72 -26.12 -4.22 7.30
CA LYS A 72 -25.26 -5.40 7.32
C LYS A 72 -24.70 -5.58 5.91
N PRO A 73 -23.40 -5.89 5.76
CA PRO A 73 -22.86 -6.21 4.44
C PRO A 73 -23.70 -7.32 3.82
N ASP A 74 -23.87 -7.26 2.50
CA ASP A 74 -24.57 -8.30 1.76
C ASP A 74 -23.98 -9.66 2.16
N PRO A 75 -24.77 -10.55 2.79
CA PRO A 75 -24.28 -11.85 3.24
C PRO A 75 -23.84 -12.74 2.06
N SER A 76 -24.17 -12.38 0.82
CA SER A 76 -23.70 -13.12 -0.37
C SER A 76 -22.22 -12.88 -0.67
N GLY A 77 -21.63 -11.76 -0.25
CA GLY A 77 -20.19 -11.51 -0.39
C GLY A 77 -19.38 -12.37 0.57
N LYS A 78 -18.47 -13.18 0.04
CA LYS A 78 -17.69 -14.20 0.76
C LYS A 78 -16.36 -13.71 1.31
N ALA A 79 -15.87 -12.55 0.86
CA ALA A 79 -14.66 -11.98 1.45
C ALA A 79 -14.90 -11.62 2.91
N ASP A 80 -13.86 -11.73 3.74
CA ASP A 80 -13.93 -11.25 5.11
C ASP A 80 -14.34 -9.78 5.15
N TYR A 81 -14.92 -9.36 6.28
CA TYR A 81 -15.32 -7.97 6.43
C TYR A 81 -15.03 -7.45 7.82
N GLN A 82 -14.73 -6.16 7.89
CA GLN A 82 -14.49 -5.40 9.10
C GLN A 82 -15.38 -4.16 9.07
N CYS A 83 -16.12 -3.91 10.14
CA CYS A 83 -16.85 -2.67 10.32
C CYS A 83 -15.93 -1.68 11.04
N LEU A 84 -15.59 -0.58 10.37
CA LEU A 84 -14.79 0.50 10.91
C LEU A 84 -15.72 1.65 11.23
N ARG A 85 -15.95 1.92 12.52
CA ARG A 85 -16.80 3.01 13.03
C ARG A 85 -15.99 4.05 13.80
N SER A 86 -14.77 3.71 14.14
CA SER A 86 -13.79 4.58 14.75
C SER A 86 -12.41 4.32 14.13
N PRO A 87 -11.56 5.35 14.01
CA PRO A 87 -10.13 5.15 13.74
C PRO A 87 -9.45 4.19 14.73
N LEU A 88 -10.00 4.03 15.93
CA LEU A 88 -9.50 3.09 16.94
C LEU A 88 -9.83 1.62 16.64
N ASP A 89 -10.75 1.34 15.71
CA ASP A 89 -11.09 -0.01 15.29
C ASP A 89 -10.01 -0.62 14.36
N LEU A 90 -9.05 0.19 13.91
CA LEU A 90 -7.91 -0.26 13.12
C LEU A 90 -6.96 -1.10 14.00
N VAL A 91 -7.00 -2.42 13.83
CA VAL A 91 -6.10 -3.36 14.50
C VAL A 91 -4.65 -3.14 14.04
N HIS A 92 -3.69 -3.30 14.96
CA HIS A 92 -2.23 -3.02 14.84
C HIS A 92 -1.44 -3.75 13.71
N HIS A 93 -2.08 -4.29 12.68
CA HIS A 93 -1.44 -5.09 11.63
C HIS A 93 -1.51 -4.48 10.22
N MET A 94 -1.96 -3.24 10.09
CA MET A 94 -2.10 -2.53 8.81
C MET A 94 -0.85 -1.71 8.46
N GLY A 95 -0.52 -1.65 7.16
CA GLY A 95 0.46 -0.69 6.67
C GLY A 95 -0.01 0.72 6.97
N ALA A 96 0.83 1.57 7.55
CA ALA A 96 0.37 2.86 8.09
C ALA A 96 -0.13 3.87 7.04
N TYR A 97 0.16 3.63 5.76
CA TYR A 97 -0.44 4.36 4.63
C TYR A 97 -1.93 4.04 4.48
N GLU A 98 -2.28 2.74 4.48
CA GLU A 98 -3.67 2.27 4.49
C GLU A 98 -4.40 2.76 5.75
N SER A 99 -3.72 2.79 6.90
CA SER A 99 -4.30 3.29 8.16
C SER A 99 -4.72 4.76 8.08
N LEU A 100 -4.01 5.61 7.34
CA LEU A 100 -4.38 7.03 7.19
C LEU A 100 -5.67 7.17 6.37
N ILE A 101 -5.74 6.48 5.22
CA ILE A 101 -6.91 6.47 4.35
C ILE A 101 -8.11 5.84 5.10
N LEU A 102 -7.89 4.72 5.76
CA LEU A 102 -8.95 4.01 6.48
C LEU A 102 -9.42 4.74 7.73
N SER A 103 -8.57 5.54 8.39
CA SER A 103 -8.99 6.43 9.47
C SER A 103 -10.00 7.47 8.98
N ARG A 104 -9.80 8.01 7.75
CA ARG A 104 -10.80 8.85 7.10
C ARG A 104 -12.05 8.08 6.72
N CYS A 105 -11.90 6.86 6.23
CA CYS A 105 -13.05 6.00 5.93
C CYS A 105 -13.87 5.63 7.18
N ALA A 106 -13.23 5.55 8.36
CA ALA A 106 -13.90 5.23 9.62
C ALA A 106 -14.75 6.39 10.16
N SER A 107 -14.47 7.64 9.73
CA SER A 107 -15.20 8.83 10.17
C SER A 107 -16.69 8.84 9.77
N PRO A 108 -17.05 8.57 8.50
CA PRO A 108 -18.45 8.33 8.11
C PRO A 108 -18.97 6.94 8.51
N GLY A 109 -18.11 6.07 9.05
CA GLY A 109 -18.39 4.67 9.23
C GLY A 109 -18.33 3.91 7.90
N CYS A 110 -17.53 2.85 7.84
CA CYS A 110 -17.42 2.03 6.64
C CYS A 110 -17.34 0.53 6.92
N ILE A 111 -17.62 -0.26 5.89
CA ILE A 111 -17.39 -1.69 5.85
C ILE A 111 -16.24 -1.92 4.88
N ARG A 112 -15.16 -2.53 5.37
CA ARG A 112 -14.02 -2.95 4.56
C ARG A 112 -14.11 -4.44 4.28
N ARG A 113 -13.79 -4.85 3.06
CA ARG A 113 -13.52 -6.25 2.70
C ARG A 113 -12.06 -6.39 2.27
N GLU A 114 -11.38 -7.44 2.74
CA GLU A 114 -9.93 -7.55 2.56
C GLU A 114 -9.55 -8.86 1.89
N LYS A 115 -9.85 -10.00 2.51
CA LYS A 115 -9.39 -11.32 2.07
C LYS A 115 -10.53 -12.16 1.50
N LEU A 116 -10.36 -12.59 0.26
CA LEU A 116 -11.22 -13.54 -0.43
C LEU A 116 -10.51 -14.89 -0.55
N ARG A 117 -10.96 -15.88 0.20
CA ARG A 117 -10.46 -17.26 0.08
C ARG A 117 -11.07 -17.92 -1.15
N VAL A 118 -10.22 -18.46 -2.00
CA VAL A 118 -10.61 -19.02 -3.29
C VAL A 118 -11.16 -20.43 -3.09
N ASP A 119 -12.42 -20.63 -3.46
CA ASP A 119 -13.05 -21.95 -3.49
C ASP A 119 -13.01 -22.57 -4.91
N LYS A 120 -13.55 -23.79 -5.05
CA LYS A 120 -13.60 -24.49 -6.34
C LYS A 120 -14.43 -23.75 -7.39
N GLU A 121 -15.48 -23.06 -6.97
CA GLU A 121 -16.38 -22.33 -7.86
C GLU A 121 -15.72 -21.05 -8.37
N MET A 122 -15.05 -20.30 -7.51
CA MET A 122 -14.24 -19.13 -7.91
C MET A 122 -13.12 -19.53 -8.85
N SER A 123 -12.47 -20.67 -8.60
CA SER A 123 -11.45 -21.22 -9.50
C SER A 123 -12.01 -21.50 -10.89
N ARG A 124 -13.23 -22.04 -10.96
CA ARG A 124 -13.96 -22.30 -12.21
C ARG A 124 -14.30 -21.00 -12.93
N LYS A 125 -14.88 -20.00 -12.24
CA LYS A 125 -15.19 -18.68 -12.82
C LYS A 125 -13.95 -18.01 -13.41
N LEU A 126 -12.84 -18.03 -12.68
CA LEU A 126 -11.56 -17.50 -13.16
C LEU A 126 -11.06 -18.23 -14.42
N ALA A 127 -11.19 -19.57 -14.48
CA ALA A 127 -10.81 -20.33 -15.66
C ALA A 127 -11.73 -20.04 -16.86
N GLU A 128 -13.05 -20.03 -16.64
CA GLU A 128 -14.07 -19.77 -17.68
C GLU A 128 -13.98 -18.35 -18.23
N SER A 129 -13.60 -17.36 -17.42
CA SER A 129 -13.37 -15.99 -17.88
C SER A 129 -12.20 -15.84 -18.86
N GLY A 130 -11.31 -16.83 -18.96
CA GLY A 130 -10.15 -16.81 -19.85
C GLY A 130 -9.02 -15.87 -19.45
N VAL A 131 -9.19 -15.04 -18.41
CA VAL A 131 -8.20 -14.02 -17.94
C VAL A 131 -6.87 -14.62 -17.47
N LEU A 132 -6.86 -15.94 -17.27
CA LEU A 132 -5.75 -16.72 -16.78
C LEU A 132 -5.00 -17.48 -17.87
N THR A 133 -5.45 -17.38 -19.13
CA THR A 133 -4.83 -18.09 -20.24
C THR A 133 -3.59 -17.36 -20.74
N ASP A 134 -2.61 -18.12 -21.25
CA ASP A 134 -1.45 -17.57 -21.95
C ASP A 134 -1.84 -16.60 -23.07
N GLY A 135 -2.95 -16.90 -23.77
CA GLY A 135 -3.49 -16.06 -24.82
C GLY A 135 -3.89 -14.68 -24.30
N TYR A 136 -4.66 -14.63 -23.21
CA TYR A 136 -5.05 -13.37 -22.57
C TYR A 136 -3.82 -12.58 -22.10
N MET A 137 -2.88 -13.23 -21.41
CA MET A 137 -1.67 -12.56 -20.90
C MET A 137 -0.80 -12.00 -22.02
N LYS A 138 -0.67 -12.71 -23.15
CA LYS A 138 0.05 -12.22 -24.34
C LYS A 138 -0.62 -10.98 -24.93
N ARG A 139 -1.95 -10.98 -25.05
CA ARG A 139 -2.68 -9.80 -25.57
C ARG A 139 -2.60 -8.62 -24.61
N PHE A 140 -2.73 -8.86 -23.30
CA PHE A 140 -2.54 -7.84 -22.27
C PHE A 140 -1.15 -7.22 -22.35
N ASN A 141 -0.09 -8.04 -22.34
CA ASN A 141 1.29 -7.56 -22.45
C ASN A 141 1.54 -6.83 -23.77
N ALA A 142 0.96 -7.28 -24.89
CA ALA A 142 1.07 -6.59 -26.17
C ALA A 142 0.42 -5.20 -26.13
N ALA A 143 -0.72 -5.04 -25.44
CA ALA A 143 -1.34 -3.74 -25.23
C ALA A 143 -0.47 -2.83 -24.33
N VAL A 144 0.10 -3.39 -23.26
CA VAL A 144 1.06 -2.66 -22.39
C VAL A 144 2.29 -2.22 -23.18
N ASP A 145 2.88 -3.10 -23.98
CA ASP A 145 4.05 -2.80 -24.81
C ASP A 145 3.72 -1.70 -25.83
N ALA A 146 2.58 -1.79 -26.50
CA ALA A 146 2.12 -0.76 -27.42
C ALA A 146 1.94 0.60 -26.73
N ALA A 147 1.34 0.62 -25.54
CA ALA A 147 1.18 1.83 -24.74
C ALA A 147 2.53 2.43 -24.29
N CYS A 148 3.46 1.59 -23.83
CA CYS A 148 4.79 2.03 -23.38
C CYS A 148 5.68 2.52 -24.54
N ASN A 149 5.50 1.97 -25.75
CA ASN A 149 6.23 2.40 -26.93
C ASN A 149 5.90 3.84 -27.32
N GLU A 150 4.65 4.26 -27.16
CA GLU A 150 4.24 5.64 -27.43
C GLU A 150 4.90 6.62 -26.46
N TYR A 151 4.99 6.26 -25.18
CA TYR A 151 5.78 6.99 -24.21
C TYR A 151 7.27 7.06 -24.59
N SER A 152 7.85 5.93 -24.99
CA SER A 152 9.28 5.84 -25.37
C SER A 152 9.64 6.70 -26.59
N LYS A 153 8.70 6.93 -27.51
CA LYS A 153 8.90 7.88 -28.62
C LYS A 153 9.04 9.31 -28.11
N ARG A 154 8.15 9.73 -27.20
CA ARG A 154 8.16 11.07 -26.60
C ARG A 154 9.42 11.34 -25.76
N LEU A 155 9.93 10.32 -25.06
CA LEU A 155 11.20 10.40 -24.34
C LEU A 155 12.39 10.72 -25.24
N LYS A 156 12.49 10.04 -26.40
CA LYS A 156 13.60 10.23 -27.35
C LYS A 156 13.65 11.65 -27.92
N GLU A 157 12.52 12.34 -27.94
CA GLU A 157 12.41 13.75 -28.36
C GLU A 157 12.83 14.73 -27.25
N CYS A 158 12.85 14.30 -25.99
CA CYS A 158 13.09 15.18 -24.82
C CYS A 158 14.43 14.95 -24.09
N HIS A 159 15.29 14.02 -24.54
CA HIS A 159 16.59 13.70 -23.91
C HIS A 159 16.53 13.42 -22.39
N ASP A 160 15.46 12.78 -21.91
CA ASP A 160 15.30 12.42 -20.50
C ASP A 160 15.75 10.96 -20.24
N GLU A 161 16.56 10.74 -19.20
CA GLU A 161 17.20 9.46 -18.83
C GLU A 161 16.39 8.65 -17.79
N SER A 162 15.12 9.00 -17.57
CA SER A 162 14.25 8.29 -16.62
C SER A 162 13.97 6.83 -17.06
N HIS A 163 14.78 5.89 -16.58
CA HIS A 163 14.65 4.46 -16.87
C HIS A 163 13.58 3.77 -16.01
N LEU A 164 12.30 4.14 -16.17
CA LEU A 164 11.21 3.39 -15.57
C LEU A 164 10.96 2.08 -16.34
N THR A 165 11.15 0.94 -15.67
CA THR A 165 10.77 -0.36 -16.23
C THR A 165 9.37 -0.74 -15.76
N ILE A 166 8.43 -0.79 -16.71
CA ILE A 166 7.07 -1.29 -16.47
C ILE A 166 7.05 -2.82 -16.53
N SER A 167 6.49 -3.48 -15.53
CA SER A 167 6.37 -4.93 -15.44
C SER A 167 5.37 -5.47 -16.44
N ARG A 168 5.63 -6.69 -16.95
CA ARG A 168 4.69 -7.47 -17.76
C ARG A 168 4.14 -8.61 -16.91
N LEU A 169 2.95 -9.09 -17.25
CA LEU A 169 2.43 -10.32 -16.66
C LEU A 169 3.30 -11.49 -17.10
N ASP A 170 3.73 -12.34 -16.17
CA ASP A 170 4.51 -13.52 -16.50
C ASP A 170 3.56 -14.66 -16.90
N PRO A 171 3.57 -15.14 -18.16
CA PRO A 171 2.74 -16.27 -18.58
C PRO A 171 3.10 -17.58 -17.86
N LYS A 172 4.25 -17.65 -17.19
CA LYS A 172 4.69 -18.81 -16.40
C LYS A 172 4.32 -18.70 -14.92
N THR A 173 3.64 -17.64 -14.49
CA THR A 173 3.26 -17.45 -13.09
C THR A 173 2.43 -18.66 -12.63
N PRO A 174 2.73 -19.27 -11.46
CA PRO A 174 2.31 -20.63 -11.16
C PRO A 174 0.80 -20.81 -11.17
N ASP A 175 0.38 -21.83 -11.90
CA ASP A 175 -0.86 -22.61 -11.79
C ASP A 175 -1.88 -22.01 -10.83
N LEU A 176 -2.87 -21.29 -11.36
CA LEU A 176 -3.90 -20.63 -10.57
C LEU A 176 -4.72 -21.58 -9.68
N LYS A 177 -4.53 -22.89 -9.85
CA LYS A 177 -4.89 -23.93 -8.88
C LYS A 177 -4.24 -23.75 -7.49
N LYS A 178 -3.21 -22.93 -7.36
CA LYS A 178 -2.48 -22.67 -6.09
C LYS A 178 -2.83 -21.34 -5.43
N VAL A 179 -3.56 -20.45 -6.09
CA VAL A 179 -3.99 -19.20 -5.44
C VAL A 179 -5.09 -19.56 -4.45
N THR A 180 -4.75 -19.55 -3.17
CA THR A 180 -5.68 -19.88 -2.08
C THR A 180 -6.44 -18.67 -1.56
N GLU A 181 -5.91 -17.47 -1.77
CA GLU A 181 -6.53 -16.22 -1.37
C GLU A 181 -6.14 -15.05 -2.28
N PHE A 182 -7.05 -14.10 -2.40
CA PHE A 182 -6.77 -12.74 -2.88
C PHE A 182 -6.91 -11.77 -1.71
N GLN A 183 -6.06 -10.74 -1.71
CA GLN A 183 -6.10 -9.66 -0.72
C GLN A 183 -6.34 -8.34 -1.46
N ALA A 184 -7.40 -7.63 -1.10
CA ALA A 184 -7.70 -6.28 -1.55
C ALA A 184 -7.04 -5.27 -0.61
N ASP A 185 -6.37 -4.27 -1.18
CA ASP A 185 -5.75 -3.21 -0.38
C ASP A 185 -6.86 -2.31 0.23
N LEU A 186 -7.73 -1.78 -0.64
CA LEU A 186 -8.83 -0.87 -0.26
C LEU A 186 -10.13 -1.21 -0.99
N CYS A 187 -10.94 -2.11 -0.42
CA CYS A 187 -12.30 -2.38 -0.87
C CYS A 187 -13.29 -2.00 0.23
N VAL A 188 -13.99 -0.87 0.06
CA VAL A 188 -14.74 -0.21 1.15
C VAL A 188 -16.09 0.31 0.68
N SER A 189 -17.13 0.12 1.49
CA SER A 189 -18.44 0.77 1.34
C SER A 189 -18.76 1.64 2.56
N PHE A 190 -19.53 2.70 2.36
CA PHE A 190 -19.84 3.67 3.42
C PHE A 190 -21.27 3.55 3.95
N ASP A 191 -21.47 3.93 5.22
CA ASP A 191 -22.77 3.97 5.87
C ASP A 191 -23.64 5.15 5.43
N GLU A 192 -23.03 6.15 4.81
CA GLU A 192 -23.62 7.40 4.31
C GLU A 192 -22.98 7.76 2.95
N ASP A 193 -23.65 8.62 2.19
CA ASP A 193 -23.10 9.14 0.93
C ASP A 193 -21.79 9.90 1.24
N THR A 194 -20.74 9.63 0.47
CA THR A 194 -19.39 10.11 0.79
C THR A 194 -18.65 10.55 -0.47
N ASP A 195 -18.10 11.76 -0.44
CA ASP A 195 -17.26 12.27 -1.53
C ASP A 195 -15.87 11.63 -1.55
N LEU A 196 -15.42 11.24 -2.74
CA LEU A 196 -14.09 10.68 -2.98
C LEU A 196 -12.98 11.62 -2.53
N GLU A 197 -13.16 12.92 -2.74
CA GLU A 197 -12.22 13.95 -2.30
C GLU A 197 -12.05 13.97 -0.79
N THR A 198 -13.14 13.84 -0.03
CA THR A 198 -13.11 13.83 1.44
C THR A 198 -12.27 12.67 1.98
N ILE A 199 -12.29 11.53 1.28
CA ILE A 199 -11.55 10.33 1.64
C ILE A 199 -10.04 10.55 1.43
N PHE A 200 -9.64 11.17 0.32
CA PHE A 200 -8.24 11.25 -0.10
C PHE A 200 -7.55 12.61 0.10
N LYS A 201 -8.23 13.61 0.66
CA LYS A 201 -7.72 14.99 0.84
C LYS A 201 -6.38 15.13 1.58
N ASP A 202 -5.99 14.16 2.41
CA ASP A 202 -4.73 14.21 3.17
C ASP A 202 -3.60 13.40 2.52
N VAL A 203 -3.91 12.67 1.45
CA VAL A 203 -2.93 11.87 0.70
C VAL A 203 -2.73 12.35 -0.74
N ILE A 204 -3.56 13.30 -1.19
CA ILE A 204 -3.49 13.96 -2.49
C ILE A 204 -3.32 15.46 -2.27
N ASP A 205 -2.24 16.03 -2.78
CA ASP A 205 -1.89 17.45 -2.55
C ASP A 205 -2.51 18.38 -3.60
N GLN A 206 -2.44 17.97 -4.88
CA GLN A 206 -2.88 18.78 -6.01
C GLN A 206 -3.78 17.95 -6.92
N PRO A 207 -5.09 17.79 -6.60
CA PRO A 207 -5.98 16.88 -7.32
C PRO A 207 -5.95 17.01 -8.84
N ALA A 208 -5.91 18.24 -9.37
CA ALA A 208 -5.82 18.50 -10.82
C ALA A 208 -4.57 17.88 -11.48
N ALA A 209 -3.46 17.83 -10.75
CA ALA A 209 -2.21 17.25 -11.22
C ALA A 209 -2.11 15.76 -10.86
N ASP A 210 -2.60 15.37 -9.68
CA ASP A 210 -2.36 14.09 -9.03
C ASP A 210 -3.42 13.02 -9.33
N VAL A 211 -4.56 13.40 -9.89
CA VAL A 211 -5.64 12.47 -10.24
C VAL A 211 -5.79 12.38 -11.76
N LYS A 212 -5.76 11.16 -12.28
CA LYS A 212 -6.02 10.85 -13.69
C LYS A 212 -7.17 9.87 -13.76
N ILE A 213 -8.16 10.17 -14.59
CA ILE A 213 -9.40 9.39 -14.71
C ILE A 213 -9.44 8.73 -16.09
N PHE A 214 -9.78 7.45 -16.11
CA PHE A 214 -9.89 6.63 -17.32
C PHE A 214 -11.23 5.88 -17.35
N GLY A 215 -11.55 5.33 -18.53
CA GLY A 215 -12.79 4.59 -18.75
C GLY A 215 -13.96 5.54 -19.00
N GLN A 216 -14.48 6.20 -17.96
CA GLN A 216 -15.74 6.93 -18.06
C GLN A 216 -15.54 8.43 -18.40
N PRO A 217 -16.10 8.94 -19.51
CA PRO A 217 -16.00 10.35 -19.88
C PRO A 217 -16.88 11.23 -18.98
N GLY A 218 -16.45 12.47 -18.74
CA GLY A 218 -17.23 13.48 -18.01
C GLY A 218 -17.22 13.33 -16.49
N VAL A 219 -16.44 12.39 -15.94
CA VAL A 219 -16.30 12.21 -14.50
C VAL A 219 -15.33 13.24 -13.92
N SER A 220 -15.74 13.89 -12.82
CA SER A 220 -14.91 14.82 -12.05
C SER A 220 -14.57 14.21 -10.70
N TYR A 221 -13.32 14.34 -10.28
CA TYR A 221 -12.87 13.88 -8.95
C TYR A 221 -13.46 14.72 -7.80
N GLU A 222 -13.51 16.04 -7.95
CA GLU A 222 -13.97 17.00 -6.92
C GLU A 222 -15.47 16.87 -6.61
N HIS A 223 -16.23 16.20 -7.48
CA HIS A 223 -17.67 16.04 -7.35
C HIS A 223 -18.09 14.57 -7.47
N PHE A 224 -17.18 13.65 -7.14
CA PHE A 224 -17.46 12.22 -7.20
C PHE A 224 -18.02 11.71 -5.88
N GLU A 225 -19.34 11.57 -5.81
CA GLU A 225 -20.05 11.00 -4.66
C GLU A 225 -20.15 9.48 -4.79
N ILE A 226 -19.73 8.75 -3.75
CA ILE A 226 -20.00 7.34 -3.57
C ILE A 226 -21.27 7.23 -2.76
N ARG A 227 -22.31 6.60 -3.31
CA ARG A 227 -23.57 6.44 -2.57
C ARG A 227 -23.42 5.38 -1.50
N LYS A 228 -24.21 5.53 -0.44
CA LYS A 228 -24.34 4.56 0.65
C LYS A 228 -24.50 3.14 0.10
N GLY A 229 -23.67 2.23 0.60
CA GLY A 229 -23.67 0.82 0.22
C GLY A 229 -23.01 0.49 -1.13
N GLU A 230 -22.59 1.49 -1.91
CA GLU A 230 -21.70 1.28 -3.05
C GLU A 230 -20.25 1.14 -2.57
N TYR A 231 -19.47 0.36 -3.31
CA TYR A 231 -18.07 0.11 -3.01
C TYR A 231 -17.14 0.99 -3.85
N MET A 232 -16.07 1.47 -3.21
CA MET A 232 -14.85 1.84 -3.92
C MET A 232 -13.81 0.72 -3.79
N CYS A 233 -13.11 0.44 -4.88
CA CYS A 233 -12.17 -0.66 -4.99
C CYS A 233 -10.83 -0.18 -5.56
N PHE A 234 -9.87 0.03 -4.67
CA PHE A 234 -8.55 0.53 -5.03
C PHE A 234 -7.46 -0.46 -4.63
N GLU A 235 -6.45 -0.54 -5.47
CA GLU A 235 -5.18 -1.19 -5.14
C GLU A 235 -4.09 -0.13 -4.94
N ILE A 236 -3.05 -0.48 -4.20
CA ILE A 236 -1.96 0.41 -3.81
C ILE A 236 -0.66 -0.15 -4.35
N THR A 237 0.20 0.71 -4.90
CA THR A 237 1.57 0.35 -5.26
C THR A 237 2.56 1.44 -4.93
N GLU A 238 3.66 1.08 -4.26
CA GLU A 238 4.82 1.95 -4.07
C GLU A 238 5.85 1.82 -5.20
N LYS A 239 5.55 0.99 -6.21
CA LYS A 239 6.43 0.74 -7.36
C LYS A 239 5.64 1.09 -8.63
N PRO A 240 5.85 2.26 -9.23
CA PRO A 240 5.15 2.67 -10.44
C PRO A 240 5.25 1.66 -11.58
N GLY A 241 6.39 0.97 -11.70
CA GLY A 241 6.59 -0.10 -12.67
C GLY A 241 5.57 -1.25 -12.57
N LYS A 242 4.96 -1.48 -11.39
CA LYS A 242 3.99 -2.57 -11.14
C LYS A 242 2.53 -2.20 -11.38
N VAL A 243 2.24 -1.00 -11.89
CA VAL A 243 0.87 -0.51 -12.09
C VAL A 243 -0.02 -1.49 -12.87
N PHE A 244 0.51 -2.13 -13.91
CA PHE A 244 -0.26 -3.09 -14.73
C PHE A 244 -0.45 -4.46 -14.06
N GLU A 245 0.44 -4.85 -13.14
CA GLU A 245 0.20 -6.02 -12.27
C GLU A 245 -1.00 -5.75 -11.36
N LYS A 246 -1.08 -4.54 -10.78
CA LYS A 246 -2.20 -4.13 -9.92
C LYS A 246 -3.49 -3.92 -10.71
N LEU A 247 -3.44 -3.39 -11.94
CA LEU A 247 -4.60 -3.34 -12.83
C LEU A 247 -5.13 -4.75 -13.13
N PHE A 248 -4.25 -5.71 -13.37
CA PHE A 248 -4.64 -7.11 -13.57
C PHE A 248 -5.24 -7.75 -12.32
N GLN A 249 -4.80 -7.35 -11.12
CA GLN A 249 -5.43 -7.74 -9.86
C GLN A 249 -6.83 -7.15 -9.73
N VAL A 250 -7.03 -5.86 -10.02
CA VAL A 250 -8.35 -5.21 -10.07
C VAL A 250 -9.29 -5.97 -11.00
N ASN A 251 -8.83 -6.35 -12.20
CA ASN A 251 -9.64 -7.11 -13.14
C ASN A 251 -10.13 -8.46 -12.56
N ARG A 252 -9.23 -9.23 -11.94
CA ARG A 252 -9.59 -10.53 -11.37
C ARG A 252 -10.56 -10.40 -10.19
N LEU A 253 -10.27 -9.48 -9.27
CA LEU A 253 -11.08 -9.30 -8.06
C LEU A 253 -12.44 -8.68 -8.36
N TYR A 254 -12.49 -7.65 -9.19
CA TYR A 254 -13.65 -6.76 -9.27
C TYR A 254 -14.39 -6.81 -10.61
N ASN A 255 -13.85 -7.49 -11.64
CA ASN A 255 -14.61 -7.80 -12.86
C ASN A 255 -15.02 -9.28 -12.91
N VAL A 256 -14.16 -10.20 -12.48
CA VAL A 256 -14.45 -11.65 -12.52
C VAL A 256 -15.06 -12.16 -11.22
N LEU A 257 -14.50 -11.79 -10.07
CA LEU A 257 -14.92 -12.27 -8.76
C LEU A 257 -15.73 -11.25 -7.95
N LYS A 258 -16.28 -10.23 -8.60
CA LYS A 258 -17.03 -9.15 -7.94
C LYS A 258 -18.09 -9.67 -6.97
N ASP A 259 -18.92 -10.60 -7.42
CA ASP A 259 -20.05 -11.09 -6.61
C ASP A 259 -19.57 -11.90 -5.39
N ASP A 260 -18.49 -12.66 -5.56
CA ASP A 260 -17.85 -13.39 -4.45
C ASP A 260 -17.13 -12.42 -3.50
N MET A 261 -16.57 -11.33 -4.02
CA MET A 261 -15.86 -10.33 -3.22
C MET A 261 -16.83 -9.49 -2.39
N ILE A 262 -17.79 -8.82 -3.03
CA ILE A 262 -18.62 -7.77 -2.40
C ILE A 262 -20.12 -8.08 -2.37
N GLY A 263 -20.57 -9.16 -2.99
CA GLY A 263 -21.98 -9.53 -3.11
C GLY A 263 -22.58 -9.24 -4.48
N ALA A 264 -23.63 -9.96 -4.85
CA ALA A 264 -24.19 -9.91 -6.21
C ALA A 264 -24.95 -8.60 -6.49
N ASP A 265 -25.68 -8.11 -5.49
CA ASP A 265 -26.55 -6.94 -5.63
C ASP A 265 -25.82 -5.61 -5.34
N THR A 266 -24.56 -5.68 -4.90
CA THR A 266 -23.76 -4.49 -4.60
C THR A 266 -23.20 -3.85 -5.87
N LYS A 267 -22.97 -2.55 -5.85
CA LYS A 267 -22.38 -1.80 -6.96
C LYS A 267 -20.99 -1.32 -6.59
N ILE A 268 -20.13 -1.21 -7.61
CA ILE A 268 -18.85 -0.53 -7.48
C ILE A 268 -19.01 0.85 -8.10
N ALA A 269 -18.87 1.89 -7.29
CA ALA A 269 -18.94 3.28 -7.73
C ALA A 269 -17.62 3.71 -8.37
N ALA A 270 -16.47 3.29 -7.82
CA ALA A 270 -15.16 3.67 -8.29
C ALA A 270 -14.17 2.52 -8.21
N MET A 271 -13.31 2.40 -9.23
CA MET A 271 -12.11 1.58 -9.18
C MET A 271 -10.87 2.46 -9.29
N GLY A 272 -9.73 2.00 -8.80
CA GLY A 272 -8.51 2.77 -9.04
C GLY A 272 -7.24 2.19 -8.47
N LEU A 273 -6.16 2.96 -8.64
CA LEU A 273 -4.84 2.69 -8.13
C LEU A 273 -4.32 3.91 -7.39
N LEU A 274 -3.87 3.72 -6.15
CA LEU A 274 -3.05 4.70 -5.46
C LEU A 274 -1.58 4.35 -5.69
N MET A 275 -0.83 5.34 -6.16
CA MET A 275 0.57 5.15 -6.53
C MET A 275 1.46 6.14 -5.80
N ASN A 276 2.39 5.59 -5.04
CA ASN A 276 3.54 6.31 -4.50
C ASN A 276 4.76 6.07 -5.40
N GLY A 277 5.68 7.02 -5.47
CA GLY A 277 6.87 6.95 -6.31
C GLY A 277 7.37 8.35 -6.64
N LYS A 278 8.23 8.44 -7.66
CA LYS A 278 8.65 9.74 -8.19
C LYS A 278 7.54 10.37 -9.02
N ARG A 279 7.45 11.70 -9.01
CA ARG A 279 6.44 12.42 -9.80
C ARG A 279 6.58 12.15 -11.29
N GLU A 280 7.82 12.11 -11.78
CA GLU A 280 8.13 11.85 -13.17
C GLU A 280 7.60 10.46 -13.56
N GLU A 281 7.83 9.44 -12.73
CA GLU A 281 7.32 8.08 -12.94
C GLU A 281 5.78 8.02 -12.96
N PHE A 282 5.10 8.87 -12.19
CA PHE A 282 3.64 8.99 -12.25
C PHE A 282 3.14 9.56 -13.58
N GLU A 283 3.79 10.59 -14.10
CA GLU A 283 3.44 11.13 -15.42
C GLU A 283 3.60 10.07 -16.50
N ILE A 284 4.72 9.33 -16.47
CA ILE A 284 5.01 8.22 -17.39
C ILE A 284 3.89 7.18 -17.35
N VAL A 285 3.60 6.69 -16.14
CA VAL A 285 2.57 5.67 -15.93
C VAL A 285 1.20 6.17 -16.37
N SER A 286 0.86 7.44 -16.10
CA SER A 286 -0.44 8.00 -16.50
C SER A 286 -0.61 8.04 -18.01
N LEU A 287 0.45 8.36 -18.76
CA LEU A 287 0.45 8.33 -20.22
C LEU A 287 0.27 6.90 -20.72
N CYS A 288 1.06 5.96 -20.20
CA CYS A 288 0.93 4.54 -20.54
C CYS A 288 -0.47 3.99 -20.22
N MET A 289 -1.06 4.36 -19.08
CA MET A 289 -2.41 3.96 -18.71
C MET A 289 -3.46 4.52 -19.66
N ARG A 290 -3.34 5.80 -20.05
CA ARG A 290 -4.26 6.41 -21.02
C ARG A 290 -4.24 5.66 -22.35
N GLU A 291 -3.05 5.44 -22.90
CA GLU A 291 -2.89 4.71 -24.16
C GLU A 291 -3.38 3.26 -24.02
N PHE A 292 -3.10 2.62 -22.88
CA PHE A 292 -3.59 1.27 -22.61
C PHE A 292 -5.12 1.20 -22.59
N PHE A 293 -5.82 2.11 -21.91
CA PHE A 293 -7.29 2.11 -21.87
C PHE A 293 -7.91 2.35 -23.25
N SER A 294 -7.27 3.18 -24.07
CA SER A 294 -7.64 3.37 -25.48
C SER A 294 -7.48 2.08 -26.28
N LEU A 295 -6.31 1.44 -26.18
CA LEU A 295 -5.99 0.19 -26.89
C LEU A 295 -6.79 -1.00 -26.40
N ALA A 296 -7.07 -1.10 -25.11
CA ALA A 296 -7.81 -2.22 -24.53
C ALA A 296 -9.28 -2.24 -24.99
N SER A 297 -9.80 -1.09 -25.46
CA SER A 297 -11.11 -0.99 -26.11
C SER A 297 -11.09 -1.43 -27.60
N ASP A 298 -9.91 -1.59 -28.20
CA ASP A 298 -9.75 -2.09 -29.56
C ASP A 298 -9.97 -3.61 -29.62
N ALA A 299 -10.81 -4.06 -30.55
CA ALA A 299 -11.11 -5.46 -30.82
C ALA A 299 -9.86 -6.32 -31.05
N LYS A 300 -8.74 -5.72 -31.52
CA LYS A 300 -7.44 -6.39 -31.67
C LYS A 300 -6.94 -7.03 -30.38
N TYR A 301 -7.13 -6.37 -29.25
CA TYR A 301 -6.58 -6.86 -27.97
C TYR A 301 -7.60 -7.68 -27.18
N ASP A 302 -8.90 -7.52 -27.45
CA ASP A 302 -9.97 -8.27 -26.78
C ASP A 302 -9.84 -8.17 -25.24
N LEU A 303 -9.73 -6.92 -24.76
CA LEU A 303 -9.62 -6.54 -23.35
C LEU A 303 -10.77 -5.64 -22.89
N ALA A 304 -11.76 -5.38 -23.76
CA ALA A 304 -12.89 -4.51 -23.47
C ALA A 304 -13.62 -4.87 -22.15
N PRO A 305 -13.84 -6.16 -21.79
CA PRO A 305 -14.48 -6.50 -20.51
C PRO A 305 -13.76 -5.97 -19.27
N MET A 306 -12.46 -5.66 -19.37
CA MET A 306 -11.65 -5.13 -18.28
C MET A 306 -11.76 -3.60 -18.18
N VAL A 307 -11.90 -2.90 -19.30
CA VAL A 307 -11.73 -1.44 -19.40
C VAL A 307 -12.97 -0.71 -19.90
N GLU A 308 -14.11 -1.39 -20.01
CA GLU A 308 -15.29 -0.87 -20.69
C GLU A 308 -15.65 0.55 -20.20
N PRO A 309 -15.53 1.56 -21.08
CA PRO A 309 -15.70 2.98 -20.75
C PRO A 309 -17.01 3.34 -20.05
N ALA A 310 -18.07 2.57 -20.32
CA ALA A 310 -19.40 2.83 -19.80
C ALA A 310 -19.65 2.28 -18.39
N ARG A 311 -18.72 1.48 -17.84
CA ARG A 311 -19.02 0.63 -16.67
C ARG A 311 -18.74 1.34 -15.34
N ILE A 312 -17.48 1.68 -15.06
CA ILE A 312 -17.03 2.23 -13.78
C ILE A 312 -15.83 3.16 -14.03
N PRO A 313 -15.77 4.35 -13.43
CA PRO A 313 -14.62 5.24 -13.57
C PRO A 313 -13.38 4.66 -12.89
N PHE A 314 -12.25 4.74 -13.58
CA PHE A 314 -10.98 4.27 -13.07
C PHE A 314 -10.07 5.44 -12.70
N PHE A 315 -9.69 5.56 -11.44
CA PHE A 315 -8.85 6.63 -10.93
C PHE A 315 -7.41 6.14 -10.72
N LEU A 316 -6.43 6.81 -11.31
CA LEU A 316 -5.03 6.69 -10.93
C LEU A 316 -4.65 7.93 -10.12
N MET A 317 -4.24 7.72 -8.88
CA MET A 317 -3.99 8.78 -7.92
C MET A 317 -2.53 8.77 -7.46
N TYR A 318 -1.85 9.89 -7.59
CA TYR A 318 -0.52 10.10 -7.05
C TYR A 318 -0.61 10.47 -5.56
N THR A 319 0.19 9.79 -4.75
CA THR A 319 0.31 10.07 -3.31
C THR A 319 1.79 10.22 -2.95
N PRO A 320 2.31 11.45 -2.79
CA PRO A 320 3.74 11.65 -2.47
C PRO A 320 4.11 11.13 -1.08
N TYR A 321 3.12 10.91 -0.21
CA TYR A 321 3.32 10.50 1.17
C TYR A 321 3.61 9.00 1.29
N ARG A 322 4.87 8.67 1.57
CA ARG A 322 5.26 7.38 2.13
C ARG A 322 5.30 7.51 3.66
N ASN A 323 4.58 6.68 4.39
CA ASN A 323 4.53 6.83 5.85
C ASN A 323 5.85 6.33 6.50
N ILE A 324 6.36 7.08 7.49
CA ILE A 324 7.50 6.74 8.37
C ILE A 324 7.37 5.32 8.93
N PHE A 325 6.17 4.88 9.30
CA PHE A 325 5.96 3.53 9.81
C PHE A 325 6.12 2.43 8.76
N GLY A 326 5.81 2.70 7.48
CA GLY A 326 6.11 1.78 6.37
C GLY A 326 7.63 1.62 6.20
N VAL A 327 8.37 2.73 6.28
CA VAL A 327 9.84 2.71 6.32
C VAL A 327 10.36 1.92 7.54
N MET A 328 9.73 2.06 8.71
CA MET A 328 10.11 1.32 9.93
C MET A 328 9.78 -0.17 9.84
N GLN A 329 8.67 -0.57 9.21
CA GLN A 329 8.30 -1.97 9.03
C GLN A 329 9.21 -2.65 7.99
N ASP A 330 9.54 -1.97 6.89
CA ASP A 330 10.53 -2.43 5.91
C ASP A 330 11.91 -2.58 6.56
N LEU A 331 12.30 -1.62 7.40
CA LEU A 331 13.53 -1.70 8.20
C LEU A 331 13.48 -2.92 9.14
N LYS A 332 12.38 -3.13 9.84
CA LYS A 332 12.18 -4.29 10.74
C LYS A 332 12.32 -5.60 9.98
N ASN A 333 11.62 -5.77 8.86
CA ASN A 333 11.70 -6.97 8.02
C ASN A 333 13.13 -7.19 7.48
N THR A 334 13.81 -6.11 7.10
CA THR A 334 15.20 -6.16 6.66
C THR A 334 16.14 -6.59 7.80
N VAL A 335 15.95 -6.08 9.01
CA VAL A 335 16.71 -6.46 10.20
C VAL A 335 16.47 -7.92 10.55
N GLU A 336 15.22 -8.39 10.51
CA GLU A 336 14.84 -9.78 10.79
C GLU A 336 15.47 -10.75 9.78
N SER A 337 15.44 -10.42 8.49
CA SER A 337 16.11 -11.23 7.46
C SER A 337 17.64 -11.29 7.65
N LYS A 338 18.26 -10.19 8.10
CA LYS A 338 19.68 -10.16 8.45
C LYS A 338 19.98 -11.00 9.69
N PHE A 339 19.08 -10.99 10.67
CA PHE A 339 19.21 -11.80 11.89
C PHE A 339 19.12 -13.29 11.57
N ASN A 340 18.14 -13.71 10.76
CA ASN A 340 18.04 -15.11 10.29
C ASN A 340 19.29 -15.55 9.51
N LYS A 341 19.88 -14.65 8.72
CA LYS A 341 21.14 -14.91 8.02
C LYS A 341 22.33 -15.03 8.98
N MET A 342 22.34 -14.26 10.07
CA MET A 342 23.36 -14.32 11.11
C MET A 342 23.25 -15.62 11.93
N GLU A 343 22.05 -16.01 12.31
CA GLU A 343 21.76 -17.30 12.96
C GLU A 343 22.21 -18.47 12.08
N GLY A 344 21.90 -18.43 10.78
CA GLY A 344 22.39 -19.41 9.81
C GLY A 344 23.93 -19.44 9.66
N LYS A 345 24.65 -18.36 9.98
CA LYS A 345 26.12 -18.36 10.05
C LYS A 345 26.62 -18.93 11.37
N PHE A 346 25.95 -18.62 12.49
CA PHE A 346 26.29 -19.13 13.81
C PHE A 346 26.16 -20.65 13.87
N ASN A 347 25.06 -21.20 13.34
CA ASN A 347 24.86 -22.66 13.25
C ASN A 347 25.97 -23.38 12.44
N ARG A 348 26.49 -22.72 11.39
CA ARG A 348 27.64 -23.25 10.63
C ARG A 348 28.93 -23.18 11.42
N MET A 349 29.10 -22.18 12.29
CA MET A 349 30.26 -22.03 13.15
C MET A 349 30.25 -23.08 14.26
N ASP A 350 29.12 -23.31 14.92
CA ASP A 350 28.96 -24.40 15.90
C ASP A 350 29.25 -25.76 15.28
N SER A 351 28.75 -26.00 14.07
CA SER A 351 29.05 -27.24 13.33
C SER A 351 30.54 -27.41 13.05
N LYS A 352 31.29 -26.32 12.83
CA LYS A 352 32.75 -26.37 12.67
C LYS A 352 33.45 -26.61 14.00
N PHE A 353 32.97 -25.98 15.08
CA PHE A 353 33.54 -26.15 16.41
C PHE A 353 33.38 -27.60 16.90
N ASN A 354 32.19 -28.19 16.74
CA ASN A 354 31.95 -29.60 17.06
C ASN A 354 32.88 -30.57 16.29
N ARG A 355 33.16 -30.26 15.02
CA ARG A 355 34.14 -31.04 14.23
C ARG A 355 35.57 -30.86 14.73
N MET A 356 35.91 -29.67 15.25
CA MET A 356 37.22 -29.40 15.82
C MET A 356 37.40 -30.12 17.16
N ASP A 357 36.39 -30.10 18.03
CA ASP A 357 36.39 -30.86 19.29
C ASP A 357 36.55 -32.35 19.03
N SER A 358 35.81 -32.90 18.05
CA SER A 358 35.94 -34.31 17.67
C SER A 358 37.36 -34.67 17.23
N LYS A 359 38.05 -33.76 16.51
CA LYS A 359 39.45 -33.95 16.09
C LYS A 359 40.42 -33.82 17.25
N LEU A 360 40.18 -32.92 18.20
CA LEU A 360 41.00 -32.77 19.40
C LEU A 360 40.89 -34.02 20.29
N ASP A 361 39.70 -34.59 20.44
CA ASP A 361 39.50 -35.86 21.15
C ASP A 361 40.27 -37.01 20.50
N GLU A 362 40.24 -37.09 19.16
CA GLU A 362 40.99 -38.09 18.41
C GLU A 362 42.51 -37.92 18.58
N LEU A 363 43.00 -36.68 18.54
CA LEU A 363 44.41 -36.37 18.78
C LEU A 363 44.83 -36.72 20.21
N ASN A 364 44.00 -36.40 21.21
CA ASN A 364 44.24 -36.74 22.61
C ASN A 364 44.31 -38.26 22.83
N ARG A 365 43.41 -39.03 22.20
CA ARG A 365 43.46 -40.50 22.24
C ARG A 365 44.75 -41.03 21.62
N THR A 366 45.12 -40.50 20.46
CA THR A 366 46.34 -40.89 19.73
C THR A 366 47.59 -40.60 20.58
N MET A 367 47.67 -39.40 21.16
CA MET A 367 48.77 -39.00 22.03
C MET A 367 48.84 -39.87 23.29
N GLY A 368 47.70 -40.22 23.89
CA GLY A 368 47.63 -41.16 25.01
C GLY A 368 48.19 -42.55 24.67
N LEU A 369 47.92 -43.05 23.47
CA LEU A 369 48.50 -44.32 22.99
C LEU A 369 50.01 -44.22 22.79
N VAL A 370 50.50 -43.12 22.23
CA VAL A 370 51.94 -42.87 22.03
C VAL A 370 52.66 -42.81 23.37
N LEU A 371 52.13 -42.08 24.36
CA LEU A 371 52.72 -41.97 25.69
C LEU A 371 52.80 -43.31 26.42
N LYS A 372 51.78 -44.18 26.26
CA LYS A 372 51.82 -45.58 26.74
C LYS A 372 52.91 -46.39 26.05
N HIS A 373 53.06 -46.25 24.73
CA HIS A 373 54.08 -46.97 23.96
C HIS A 373 55.51 -46.56 24.35
N LEU A 374 55.70 -45.33 24.80
CA LEU A 374 56.99 -44.78 25.24
C LEU A 374 57.30 -45.04 26.73
N ASN A 375 56.41 -45.73 27.49
CA ASN A 375 56.54 -45.96 28.94
C ASN A 375 56.71 -44.66 29.78
N ILE A 376 56.18 -43.53 29.30
CA ILE A 376 56.33 -42.22 29.98
C ILE A 376 55.24 -42.02 31.06
N VAL A 377 54.15 -42.79 31.01
CA VAL A 377 53.07 -42.81 32.00
C VAL A 377 52.79 -44.28 32.35
N PRO A 378 52.58 -44.66 33.63
CA PRO A 378 52.32 -46.05 34.01
C PRO A 378 51.10 -46.68 33.30
#